data_AF-A0A2V7F2U6-F1
#
_entry.id   AF-A0A2V7F2U6-F1
#
_cell.length_a   1.000
_cell.length_b   1.000
_cell.length_c   1.000
_cell.angle_alpha   90.00
_cell.angle_beta   90.00
_cell.angle_gamma   90.00
#
_symmetry.space_group_name_H-M   'P 1'
#
loop_
_entity.id
_entity.type
_entity.pdbx_description
1 polymer ?
#
loop_
_entity_poly.entity_id
_entity_poly.type
_entity_poly.pdbx_seq_one_letter_code
_entity_poly.pdbx_strand_id
1 'polypeptide(L)'
;MKTFDRHGNPVSELAWAADGSLERASVRLPDGSWLSIEPRATTAAPWGLSDRVWRAVQFPESRGWSGEPLTIFEALDWTRIDRIPPLAEPGRLPPGGGTAVLNLIAELAREQGVTRLAYRGPYPTEQLFLALLESFRYEPEHAPDPLTAFMAGDLAWTPAPHERLFGADGLFVQRRGRVEKVVFGGAAYYRPDWQSVARHAPKRVRDVPDGVLCSLWALGRPLEDHLLLSPEGDLRHVLEPVAADGASRPIAPEIRVGVAAAVAAGSAAPLASAIEDVARAVALERGPRATLALAAIVELGVLLGDEFRSRAQARLAALPPEAQAAALDPRGTPPSTDGRHARAIAGAIEALLRDVGA
;
A
#
# COMPACT_ATOMS: atom_id res chain seq x y z
N MET A 1 24.18 -14.51 1.95
CA MET A 1 24.06 -13.69 0.71
C MET A 1 23.59 -12.30 1.10
N LYS A 2 24.28 -11.24 0.65
CA LYS A 2 23.85 -9.85 0.85
C LYS A 2 23.60 -9.22 -0.51
N THR A 3 22.52 -8.47 -0.64
CA THR A 3 22.21 -7.70 -1.84
C THR A 3 22.37 -6.22 -1.54
N PHE A 4 22.78 -5.49 -2.57
CA PHE A 4 22.98 -4.06 -2.52
C PHE A 4 22.27 -3.40 -3.68
N ASP A 5 21.81 -2.18 -3.49
CA ASP A 5 21.35 -1.35 -4.60
C ASP A 5 22.53 -0.87 -5.44
N ARG A 6 22.25 -0.18 -6.55
CA ARG A 6 23.30 0.33 -7.44
C ARG A 6 24.22 1.39 -6.81
N HIS A 7 23.82 1.96 -5.67
CA HIS A 7 24.62 2.92 -4.92
C HIS A 7 25.45 2.24 -3.82
N GLY A 8 25.38 0.91 -3.70
CA GLY A 8 26.10 0.14 -2.70
C GLY A 8 25.41 0.11 -1.33
N ASN A 9 24.14 0.55 -1.23
CA ASN A 9 23.40 0.46 0.02
C ASN A 9 22.85 -0.96 0.21
N PRO A 10 22.90 -1.52 1.43
CA PRO A 10 22.34 -2.84 1.70
C PRO A 10 20.81 -2.83 1.53
N VAL A 11 20.28 -3.87 0.87
CA VAL A 11 18.85 -4.03 0.54
C VAL A 11 18.25 -5.24 1.24
N SER A 12 18.91 -6.40 1.14
CA SER A 12 18.52 -7.62 1.84
C SER A 12 19.73 -8.48 2.24
N GLU A 13 19.54 -9.33 3.23
CA GLU A 13 20.49 -10.37 3.64
C GLU A 13 19.77 -11.69 3.84
N LEU A 14 20.32 -12.78 3.32
CA LEU A 14 19.86 -14.14 3.55
C LEU A 14 21.00 -14.97 4.13
N ALA A 15 20.78 -15.59 5.28
CA ALA A 15 21.67 -16.56 5.90
C ALA A 15 21.10 -17.96 5.71
N TRP A 16 21.91 -18.85 5.12
CA TRP A 16 21.56 -20.23 4.84
C TRP A 16 22.41 -21.14 5.72
N ALA A 17 21.80 -22.18 6.27
CA ALA A 17 22.47 -23.25 6.99
C ALA A 17 23.25 -24.15 6.02
N ALA A 18 24.13 -24.98 6.58
CA ALA A 18 24.91 -25.96 5.80
C ALA A 18 24.01 -27.02 5.11
N ASP A 19 22.82 -27.27 5.64
CA ASP A 19 21.84 -28.20 5.06
C ASP A 19 20.97 -27.56 3.95
N GLY A 20 21.22 -26.28 3.62
CA GLY A 20 20.49 -25.53 2.61
C GLY A 20 19.17 -24.92 3.10
N SER A 21 18.79 -25.11 4.37
CA SER A 21 17.63 -24.41 4.94
C SER A 21 17.94 -22.93 5.20
N LEU A 22 16.93 -22.07 5.09
CA LEU A 22 17.08 -20.66 5.44
C LEU A 22 17.12 -20.54 6.97
N GLU A 23 18.18 -19.94 7.50
CA GLU A 23 18.28 -19.61 8.93
C GLU A 23 17.65 -18.25 9.22
N ARG A 24 17.84 -17.28 8.31
CA ARG A 24 17.36 -15.90 8.47
C ARG A 24 17.28 -15.19 7.13
N ALA A 25 16.25 -14.37 6.96
CA ALA A 25 16.24 -13.32 5.94
C ALA A 25 16.00 -11.96 6.58
N SER A 26 16.60 -10.91 6.06
CA SER A 26 16.38 -9.54 6.48
C SER A 26 16.17 -8.64 5.28
N VAL A 27 15.24 -7.69 5.38
CA VAL A 27 14.91 -6.73 4.32
C VAL A 27 14.86 -5.31 4.86
N ARG A 28 15.44 -4.38 4.12
CA ARG A 28 15.42 -2.95 4.44
C ARG A 28 14.10 -2.31 4.02
N LEU A 29 13.61 -1.41 4.85
CA LEU A 29 12.37 -0.67 4.69
C LEU A 29 12.61 0.76 4.21
N PRO A 30 11.61 1.44 3.62
CA PRO A 30 11.74 2.81 3.13
C PRO A 30 12.19 3.82 4.18
N ASP A 31 11.85 3.63 5.45
CA ASP A 31 12.29 4.48 6.57
C ASP A 31 13.72 4.20 7.03
N GLY A 32 14.42 3.29 6.34
CA GLY A 32 15.78 2.84 6.64
C GLY A 32 15.86 1.75 7.70
N SER A 33 14.77 1.44 8.40
CA SER A 33 14.70 0.34 9.35
C SER A 33 14.67 -1.02 8.65
N TRP A 34 14.69 -2.11 9.42
CA TRP A 34 14.82 -3.46 8.89
C TRP A 34 13.77 -4.39 9.50
N LEU A 35 13.32 -5.35 8.68
CA LEU A 35 12.59 -6.53 9.14
C LEU A 35 13.50 -7.75 9.05
N SER A 36 13.40 -8.63 10.04
CA SER A 36 14.02 -9.96 10.02
C SER A 36 12.93 -11.04 10.01
N ILE A 37 13.20 -12.13 9.30
CA ILE A 37 12.32 -13.28 9.15
C ILE A 37 13.03 -14.47 9.78
N GLU A 38 12.37 -15.07 10.77
CA GLU A 38 12.73 -16.33 11.42
C GLU A 38 11.92 -17.46 10.78
N PRO A 39 12.54 -18.31 9.95
CA PRO A 39 11.83 -19.40 9.28
C PRO A 39 11.38 -20.47 10.29
N ARG A 40 10.17 -20.99 10.10
CA ARG A 40 9.60 -22.11 10.87
C ARG A 40 9.62 -21.87 12.40
N ALA A 41 9.45 -20.62 12.80
CA ALA A 41 9.58 -20.14 14.19
C ALA A 41 8.54 -20.72 15.16
N THR A 42 7.33 -21.00 14.68
CA THR A 42 6.20 -21.39 15.52
C THR A 42 5.13 -22.15 14.76
N THR A 43 4.15 -22.70 15.47
CA THR A 43 2.88 -23.17 14.88
C THR A 43 1.74 -22.26 15.34
N ALA A 44 0.89 -21.81 14.42
CA ALA A 44 -0.27 -20.97 14.72
C ALA A 44 -1.44 -21.29 13.79
N ALA A 45 -2.66 -21.24 14.33
CA ALA A 45 -3.86 -21.30 13.50
C ALA A 45 -4.01 -20.02 12.65
N PRO A 46 -4.60 -20.09 11.45
CA PRO A 46 -5.16 -21.29 10.83
C PRO A 46 -4.17 -22.06 9.93
N TRP A 47 -2.90 -21.64 9.83
CA TRP A 47 -1.96 -22.15 8.80
C TRP A 47 -1.00 -23.24 9.27
N GLY A 48 -0.90 -23.49 10.57
CA GLY A 48 0.05 -24.46 11.12
C GLY A 48 1.44 -23.83 11.25
N LEU A 49 2.46 -24.44 10.65
CA LEU A 49 3.84 -23.96 10.76
C LEU A 49 3.97 -22.55 10.14
N SER A 50 4.64 -21.65 10.85
CA SER A 50 4.70 -20.23 10.49
C SER A 50 6.12 -19.66 10.62
N ASP A 51 6.45 -18.76 9.70
CA ASP A 51 7.62 -17.90 9.77
C ASP A 51 7.26 -16.66 10.59
N ARG A 52 8.19 -16.18 11.42
CA ARG A 52 7.97 -15.00 12.28
C ARG A 52 8.71 -13.79 11.74
N VAL A 53 8.02 -12.65 11.75
CA VAL A 53 8.58 -11.35 11.36
C VAL A 53 8.91 -10.54 12.61
N TRP A 54 10.14 -10.05 12.64
CA TRP A 54 10.70 -9.23 13.71
C TRP A 54 11.01 -7.83 13.20
N ARG A 55 10.81 -6.82 14.05
CA ARG A 55 11.47 -5.52 13.86
C ARG A 55 12.93 -5.69 14.27
N ALA A 56 13.85 -5.55 13.32
CA ALA A 56 15.27 -5.62 13.61
C ALA A 56 15.73 -4.32 14.28
N VAL A 57 16.52 -4.46 15.35
CA VAL A 57 17.02 -3.32 16.15
C VAL A 57 18.34 -2.77 15.59
N GLN A 58 19.13 -3.61 14.93
CA GLN A 58 20.42 -3.26 14.33
C GLN A 58 20.73 -4.15 13.13
N PHE A 59 21.49 -3.64 12.15
CA PHE A 59 21.97 -4.45 11.03
C PHE A 59 23.50 -4.39 10.92
N PRO A 60 24.19 -5.54 10.72
CA PRO A 60 23.63 -6.89 10.81
C PRO A 60 23.33 -7.27 12.28
N GLU A 61 22.24 -8.00 12.52
CA GLU A 61 21.98 -8.57 13.86
C GLU A 61 23.11 -9.55 14.23
N SER A 62 23.68 -9.38 15.42
CA SER A 62 24.52 -10.38 16.07
C SER A 62 23.71 -11.64 16.40
N ARG A 63 24.34 -12.81 16.44
CA ARG A 63 23.71 -14.13 16.70
C ARG A 63 22.53 -14.04 17.69
N GLY A 64 21.36 -14.52 17.27
CA GLY A 64 20.12 -14.53 18.04
C GLY A 64 19.07 -13.56 17.49
N TRP A 65 17.80 -13.79 17.82
CA TRP A 65 16.70 -12.90 17.44
C TRP A 65 16.58 -11.78 18.47
N SER A 66 16.87 -10.55 18.07
CA SER A 66 16.80 -9.37 18.95
C SER A 66 15.82 -8.34 18.39
N GLY A 67 14.73 -8.08 19.10
CA GLY A 67 13.75 -7.07 18.67
C GLY A 67 12.32 -7.43 19.04
N GLU A 68 11.39 -6.62 18.57
CA GLU A 68 9.97 -6.84 18.80
C GLU A 68 9.42 -7.82 17.76
N PRO A 69 8.79 -8.95 18.16
CA PRO A 69 8.08 -9.81 17.25
C PRO A 69 6.80 -9.10 16.78
N LEU A 70 6.72 -8.83 15.47
CA LEU A 70 5.63 -8.04 14.89
C LEU A 70 4.46 -8.91 14.46
N THR A 71 4.71 -9.99 13.73
CA THR A 71 3.64 -10.86 13.21
C THR A 71 4.23 -12.18 12.68
N ILE A 72 3.39 -13.02 12.10
CA ILE A 72 3.73 -14.30 11.47
C ILE A 72 3.05 -14.45 10.11
N PHE A 73 3.60 -15.26 9.22
CA PHE A 73 2.95 -15.72 8.00
C PHE A 73 3.14 -17.23 7.82
N GLU A 74 2.33 -17.87 6.98
CA GLU A 74 2.47 -19.30 6.67
C GLU A 74 3.91 -19.63 6.25
N ALA A 75 4.51 -20.64 6.89
CA ALA A 75 5.90 -20.97 6.64
C ALA A 75 6.15 -21.36 5.17
N LEU A 76 7.19 -20.76 4.59
CA LEU A 76 7.62 -21.06 3.23
C LEU A 76 8.76 -22.09 3.21
N ASP A 77 8.80 -22.88 2.14
CA ASP A 77 10.04 -23.52 1.73
C ASP A 77 10.86 -22.48 0.95
N TRP A 78 11.76 -21.80 1.63
CA TRP A 78 12.58 -20.74 1.03
C TRP A 78 13.50 -21.24 -0.08
N THR A 79 13.81 -22.54 -0.12
CA THR A 79 14.59 -23.15 -1.21
C THR A 79 13.76 -23.37 -2.48
N ARG A 80 12.43 -23.34 -2.35
CA ARG A 80 11.48 -23.58 -3.43
C ARG A 80 10.14 -22.89 -3.15
N ILE A 81 10.09 -21.59 -3.48
CA ILE A 81 8.89 -20.78 -3.36
C ILE A 81 7.82 -21.33 -4.32
N ASP A 82 6.66 -21.68 -3.78
CA ASP A 82 5.55 -22.26 -4.54
C ASP A 82 4.21 -21.50 -4.37
N ARG A 83 4.17 -20.52 -3.46
CA ARG A 83 2.99 -19.72 -3.17
C ARG A 83 3.34 -18.37 -2.54
N ILE A 84 2.34 -17.50 -2.51
CA ILE A 84 2.36 -16.25 -1.74
C ILE A 84 1.66 -16.54 -0.41
N PRO A 85 2.36 -16.44 0.74
CA PRO A 85 1.80 -16.84 2.02
C PRO A 85 0.81 -15.80 2.55
N PRO A 86 -0.26 -16.21 3.27
CA PRO A 86 -1.03 -15.32 4.10
C PRO A 86 -0.22 -14.77 5.27
N LEU A 87 -0.48 -13.51 5.61
CA LEU A 87 0.14 -12.78 6.71
C LEU A 87 -0.89 -12.51 7.81
N ALA A 88 -0.54 -12.76 9.07
CA ALA A 88 -1.37 -12.39 10.20
C ALA A 88 -1.20 -10.89 10.49
N GLU A 89 -2.25 -10.25 11.03
CA GLU A 89 -2.17 -8.89 11.58
C GLU A 89 -1.31 -7.91 10.73
N PRO A 90 -1.59 -7.73 9.43
CA PRO A 90 -0.73 -6.95 8.53
C PRO A 90 -0.47 -5.51 9.02
N GLY A 91 -1.41 -4.94 9.80
CA GLY A 91 -1.27 -3.62 10.42
C GLY A 91 -0.18 -3.51 11.49
N ARG A 92 0.40 -4.62 11.98
CA ARG A 92 1.56 -4.60 12.88
C ARG A 92 2.88 -4.35 12.15
N LEU A 93 2.90 -4.48 10.82
CA LEU A 93 4.08 -4.15 10.04
C LEU A 93 4.24 -2.62 9.90
N PRO A 94 5.47 -2.10 10.00
CA PRO A 94 5.76 -0.72 9.61
C PRO A 94 5.40 -0.44 8.13
N PRO A 95 5.16 0.82 7.76
CA PRO A 95 4.90 1.21 6.38
C PRO A 95 5.95 0.67 5.40
N GLY A 96 5.50 0.00 4.34
CA GLY A 96 6.38 -0.63 3.34
C GLY A 96 6.92 -2.02 3.75
N GLY A 97 6.68 -2.48 4.98
CA GLY A 97 7.11 -3.79 5.45
C GLY A 97 6.57 -4.95 4.63
N GLY A 98 5.26 -4.96 4.38
CA GLY A 98 4.62 -6.01 3.59
C GLY A 98 5.16 -6.08 2.17
N THR A 99 5.31 -4.94 1.50
CA THR A 99 5.82 -4.90 0.11
C THR A 99 7.31 -5.24 0.02
N ALA A 100 8.11 -4.93 1.05
CA ALA A 100 9.51 -5.35 1.12
C ALA A 100 9.66 -6.88 1.23
N VAL A 101 8.83 -7.53 2.05
CA VAL A 101 8.79 -9.00 2.18
C VAL A 101 8.28 -9.65 0.89
N LEU A 102 7.21 -9.11 0.30
CA LEU A 102 6.67 -9.58 -0.98
C LEU A 102 7.70 -9.46 -2.12
N ASN A 103 8.49 -8.38 -2.15
CA ASN A 103 9.54 -8.22 -3.15
C ASN A 103 10.66 -9.25 -2.96
N LEU A 104 11.04 -9.58 -1.73
CA LEU A 104 12.01 -10.65 -1.45
C LEU A 104 11.48 -12.01 -1.93
N ILE A 105 10.22 -12.33 -1.68
CA ILE A 105 9.59 -13.56 -2.17
C ILE A 105 9.59 -13.59 -3.71
N ALA A 106 9.25 -12.46 -4.36
CA ALA A 106 9.29 -12.35 -5.82
C ALA A 106 10.71 -12.44 -6.40
N GLU A 107 11.72 -11.88 -5.73
CA GLU A 107 13.15 -11.99 -6.09
C GLU A 107 13.55 -13.47 -6.10
N LEU A 108 13.34 -14.18 -5.00
CA LEU A 108 13.69 -15.59 -4.86
C LEU A 108 12.91 -16.51 -5.81
N ALA A 109 11.59 -16.31 -5.93
CA ALA A 109 10.77 -17.10 -6.84
C ALA A 109 11.25 -16.95 -8.29
N ARG A 110 11.60 -15.73 -8.72
CA ARG A 110 12.15 -15.48 -10.05
C ARG A 110 13.51 -16.14 -10.25
N GLU A 111 14.41 -16.05 -9.26
CA GLU A 111 15.72 -16.72 -9.30
C GLU A 111 15.60 -18.24 -9.37
N GLN A 112 14.55 -18.80 -8.74
CA GLN A 112 14.22 -20.22 -8.78
C GLN A 112 13.46 -20.64 -10.06
N GLY A 113 13.25 -19.73 -11.01
CA GLY A 113 12.56 -20.01 -12.27
C GLY A 113 11.05 -20.20 -12.14
N VAL A 114 10.45 -19.78 -11.03
CA VAL A 114 9.00 -19.89 -10.81
C VAL A 114 8.28 -18.87 -11.67
N THR A 115 7.41 -19.36 -12.54
CA THR A 115 6.65 -18.52 -13.47
C THR A 115 5.27 -18.16 -12.97
N ARG A 116 4.72 -18.90 -12.00
CA ARG A 116 3.34 -18.72 -11.53
C ARG A 116 3.18 -19.13 -10.07
N LEU A 117 2.60 -18.24 -9.29
CA LEU A 117 2.27 -18.42 -7.87
C LEU A 117 0.77 -18.20 -7.64
N ALA A 118 0.24 -18.81 -6.59
CA ALA A 118 -1.10 -18.52 -6.08
C ALA A 118 -1.01 -17.85 -4.71
N TYR A 119 -1.91 -16.92 -4.44
CA TYR A 119 -2.18 -16.48 -3.06
C TYR A 119 -3.17 -17.47 -2.44
N ARG A 120 -2.80 -18.09 -1.31
CA ARG A 120 -3.63 -19.10 -0.63
C ARG A 120 -4.23 -18.60 0.68
N GLY A 121 -4.15 -17.30 0.93
CA GLY A 121 -4.64 -16.71 2.15
C GLY A 121 -6.15 -16.50 2.17
N PRO A 122 -6.78 -16.58 3.35
CA PRO A 122 -8.23 -16.44 3.47
C PRO A 122 -8.75 -15.01 3.29
N TYR A 123 -7.86 -14.00 3.23
CA TYR A 123 -8.25 -12.58 3.20
C TYR A 123 -7.68 -11.86 1.98
N PRO A 124 -8.34 -11.96 0.81
CA PRO A 124 -7.98 -11.15 -0.34
C PRO A 124 -8.58 -9.74 -0.17
N THR A 125 -7.76 -8.79 0.29
CA THR A 125 -8.17 -7.40 0.48
C THR A 125 -7.66 -6.51 -0.67
N GLU A 126 -8.32 -5.38 -0.91
CA GLU A 126 -7.85 -4.38 -1.88
C GLU A 126 -6.41 -3.90 -1.58
N GLN A 127 -6.05 -3.74 -0.31
CA GLN A 127 -4.67 -3.37 0.07
C GLN A 127 -3.66 -4.44 -0.31
N LEU A 128 -3.98 -5.70 -0.04
CA LEU A 128 -3.11 -6.81 -0.41
C LEU A 128 -2.99 -6.88 -1.94
N PHE A 129 -4.09 -6.75 -2.67
CA PHE A 129 -4.07 -6.68 -4.13
C PHE A 129 -3.09 -5.61 -4.62
N LEU A 130 -3.24 -4.37 -4.14
CA LEU A 130 -2.35 -3.26 -4.50
C LEU A 130 -0.89 -3.51 -4.10
N ALA A 131 -0.64 -4.14 -2.95
CA ALA A 131 0.71 -4.50 -2.51
C ALA A 131 1.33 -5.59 -3.40
N LEU A 132 0.53 -6.55 -3.86
CA LEU A 132 0.96 -7.59 -4.80
C LEU A 132 1.33 -6.99 -6.15
N LEU A 133 0.58 -6.00 -6.65
CA LEU A 133 0.93 -5.31 -7.90
C LEU A 133 2.35 -4.72 -7.86
N GLU A 134 2.85 -4.31 -6.69
CA GLU A 134 4.21 -3.78 -6.55
C GLU A 134 5.29 -4.85 -6.83
N SER A 135 5.03 -6.14 -6.63
CA SER A 135 6.07 -7.20 -6.72
C SER A 135 5.71 -8.36 -7.67
N PHE A 136 4.49 -8.37 -8.21
CA PHE A 136 3.96 -9.44 -9.04
C PHE A 136 3.11 -8.88 -10.18
N ARG A 137 3.02 -9.62 -11.29
CA ARG A 137 2.03 -9.39 -12.35
C ARG A 137 0.88 -10.37 -12.18
N TYR A 138 -0.35 -9.91 -12.26
CA TYR A 138 -1.49 -10.82 -12.21
C TYR A 138 -1.76 -11.42 -13.59
N GLU A 139 -2.29 -12.63 -13.60
CA GLU A 139 -2.74 -13.32 -14.81
C GLU A 139 -4.23 -13.71 -14.68
N PRO A 140 -5.04 -13.50 -15.74
CA PRO A 140 -4.67 -12.93 -17.04
C PRO A 140 -4.49 -11.40 -17.01
N GLU A 141 -3.53 -10.87 -17.77
CA GLU A 141 -3.14 -9.43 -17.78
C GLU A 141 -4.30 -8.46 -18.05
N HIS A 142 -5.29 -8.91 -18.84
CA HIS A 142 -6.44 -8.12 -19.26
C HIS A 142 -7.75 -8.56 -18.58
N ALA A 143 -7.69 -9.05 -17.34
CA ALA A 143 -8.88 -9.29 -16.54
C ALA A 143 -9.72 -7.98 -16.44
N PRO A 144 -11.01 -7.98 -16.82
CA PRO A 144 -11.84 -6.77 -16.82
C PRO A 144 -12.03 -6.15 -15.44
N ASP A 145 -12.10 -6.99 -14.40
CA ASP A 145 -12.16 -6.59 -13.00
C ASP A 145 -11.16 -7.45 -12.20
N PRO A 146 -9.87 -7.08 -12.19
CA PRO A 146 -8.83 -7.88 -11.56
C PRO A 146 -8.99 -7.89 -10.04
N LEU A 147 -9.53 -6.84 -9.43
CA LEU A 147 -9.74 -6.84 -7.98
C LEU A 147 -10.81 -7.86 -7.58
N THR A 148 -11.95 -7.89 -8.27
CA THR A 148 -12.98 -8.91 -8.00
C THR A 148 -12.46 -10.33 -8.27
N ALA A 149 -11.71 -10.53 -9.36
CA ALA A 149 -11.08 -11.83 -9.65
C ALA A 149 -10.08 -12.25 -8.55
N PHE A 150 -9.31 -11.29 -8.00
CA PHE A 150 -8.42 -11.56 -6.88
C PHE A 150 -9.21 -11.97 -5.63
N MET A 151 -10.30 -11.25 -5.33
CA MET A 151 -11.16 -11.55 -4.19
C MET A 151 -11.84 -12.91 -4.29
N ALA A 152 -12.09 -13.39 -5.51
CA ALA A 152 -12.60 -14.73 -5.78
C ALA A 152 -11.51 -15.83 -5.74
N GLY A 153 -10.23 -15.46 -5.70
CA GLY A 153 -9.11 -16.41 -5.77
C GLY A 153 -8.78 -16.88 -7.19
N ASP A 154 -9.27 -16.19 -8.22
CA ASP A 154 -9.18 -16.58 -9.63
C ASP A 154 -7.91 -16.07 -10.32
N LEU A 155 -7.09 -15.26 -9.64
CA LEU A 155 -5.84 -14.76 -10.17
C LEU A 155 -4.64 -15.64 -9.83
N ALA A 156 -3.75 -15.77 -10.81
CA ALA A 156 -2.39 -16.21 -10.56
C ALA A 156 -1.41 -15.04 -10.65
N TRP A 157 -0.21 -15.25 -10.12
CA TRP A 157 0.77 -14.20 -9.90
C TRP A 157 2.14 -14.60 -10.43
N THR A 158 2.64 -13.85 -11.39
CA THR A 158 3.96 -14.03 -11.98
C THR A 158 4.96 -13.17 -11.23
N PRO A 159 6.04 -13.74 -10.66
CA PRO A 159 7.06 -12.97 -9.95
C PRO A 159 7.65 -11.86 -10.83
N ALA A 160 7.55 -10.63 -10.34
CA ALA A 160 8.05 -9.45 -11.04
C ALA A 160 8.61 -8.46 -10.02
N PRO A 161 9.76 -8.79 -9.39
CA PRO A 161 10.36 -7.93 -8.39
C PRO A 161 10.80 -6.59 -9.01
N HIS A 162 10.83 -5.57 -8.18
CA HIS A 162 11.35 -4.25 -8.53
C HIS A 162 12.70 -4.00 -7.85
N GLU A 163 13.50 -3.15 -8.47
CA GLU A 163 14.71 -2.61 -7.86
C GLU A 163 14.32 -1.62 -6.76
N ARG A 164 15.02 -1.69 -5.64
CA ARG A 164 14.87 -0.81 -4.47
C ARG A 164 16.11 0.04 -4.33
N LEU A 165 15.96 1.36 -4.41
CA LEU A 165 17.04 2.32 -4.23
C LEU A 165 16.85 3.06 -2.92
N PHE A 166 17.93 3.18 -2.16
CA PHE A 166 17.98 3.97 -0.93
C PHE A 166 18.89 5.17 -1.17
N GLY A 167 18.31 6.36 -1.16
CA GLY A 167 19.02 7.62 -1.34
C GLY A 167 19.34 8.31 -0.01
N ALA A 168 20.01 9.46 -0.10
CA ALA A 168 20.21 10.35 1.03
C ALA A 168 18.87 10.86 1.59
N ASP A 169 18.91 11.38 2.82
CA ASP A 169 17.79 12.08 3.48
C ASP A 169 16.48 11.27 3.57
N GLY A 170 16.59 9.94 3.62
CA GLY A 170 15.43 9.05 3.73
C GLY A 170 14.65 8.87 2.43
N LEU A 171 15.28 9.15 1.27
CA LEU A 171 14.71 8.82 -0.03
C LEU A 171 14.70 7.31 -0.24
N PHE A 172 13.55 6.80 -0.67
CA PHE A 172 13.41 5.45 -1.18
C PHE A 172 12.71 5.47 -2.53
N VAL A 173 13.21 4.70 -3.49
CA VAL A 173 12.64 4.61 -4.84
C VAL A 173 12.47 3.16 -5.26
N GLN A 174 11.27 2.82 -5.74
CA GLN A 174 11.03 1.56 -6.45
C GLN A 174 11.11 1.80 -7.96
N ARG A 175 11.90 0.97 -8.65
CA ARG A 175 12.04 1.03 -10.11
C ARG A 175 11.87 -0.32 -10.78
N ARG A 176 11.29 -0.25 -11.98
CA ARG A 176 11.21 -1.38 -12.93
C ARG A 176 11.23 -0.82 -14.34
N GLY A 177 12.44 -0.57 -14.85
CA GLY A 177 12.65 0.21 -16.09
C GLY A 177 12.36 1.71 -15.95
N ARG A 178 11.41 2.09 -15.09
CA ARG A 178 11.05 3.48 -14.73
C ARG A 178 10.83 3.62 -13.22
N VAL A 179 10.73 4.86 -12.73
CA VAL A 179 10.30 5.15 -11.36
C VAL A 179 8.82 4.84 -11.20
N GLU A 180 8.49 3.85 -10.36
CA GLU A 180 7.11 3.39 -10.09
C GLU A 180 6.56 3.97 -8.77
N LYS A 181 7.40 4.08 -7.73
CA LYS A 181 7.05 4.62 -6.41
C LYS A 181 8.23 5.37 -5.80
N VAL A 182 7.94 6.42 -5.06
CA VAL A 182 8.91 7.17 -4.25
C VAL A 182 8.38 7.30 -2.83
N VAL A 183 9.23 7.14 -1.82
CA VAL A 183 8.93 7.49 -0.43
C VAL A 183 9.96 8.51 0.04
N PHE A 184 9.50 9.61 0.62
CA PHE A 184 10.36 10.68 1.12
C PHE A 184 9.63 11.44 2.24
N GLY A 185 10.30 11.69 3.37
CA GLY A 185 9.69 12.41 4.50
C GLY A 185 8.39 11.77 5.02
N GLY A 186 8.29 10.43 5.01
CA GLY A 186 7.08 9.69 5.39
C GLY A 186 5.94 9.72 4.36
N ALA A 187 6.09 10.45 3.25
CA ALA A 187 5.11 10.50 2.18
C ALA A 187 5.43 9.49 1.07
N ALA A 188 4.44 8.70 0.64
CA ALA A 188 4.56 7.83 -0.51
C ALA A 188 3.88 8.45 -1.75
N TYR A 189 4.58 8.43 -2.88
CA TYR A 189 4.13 8.85 -4.19
C TYR A 189 4.07 7.63 -5.10
N TYR A 190 3.00 7.50 -5.88
CA TYR A 190 2.79 6.35 -6.74
C TYR A 190 2.55 6.78 -8.18
N ARG A 191 2.94 5.96 -9.14
CA ARG A 191 2.41 6.09 -10.49
C ARG A 191 0.88 5.88 -10.49
N PRO A 192 0.14 6.65 -11.30
CA PRO A 192 -1.31 6.48 -11.44
C PRO A 192 -1.65 5.21 -12.24
N ASP A 193 -0.75 4.74 -13.08
CA ASP A 193 -0.85 3.52 -13.87
C ASP A 193 0.02 2.43 -13.26
N TRP A 194 -0.58 1.29 -12.92
CA TRP A 194 0.14 0.11 -12.48
C TRP A 194 -0.48 -1.15 -13.10
N GLN A 195 0.16 -1.70 -14.13
CA GLN A 195 -0.45 -2.71 -15.01
C GLN A 195 -1.72 -2.11 -15.67
N SER A 196 -2.84 -2.82 -15.74
CA SER A 196 -4.11 -2.23 -16.21
C SER A 196 -4.86 -1.44 -15.12
N VAL A 197 -4.35 -1.40 -13.89
CA VAL A 197 -5.05 -0.82 -12.74
C VAL A 197 -4.72 0.67 -12.62
N ALA A 198 -5.76 1.50 -12.61
CA ALA A 198 -5.66 2.92 -12.28
C ALA A 198 -5.63 3.10 -10.76
N ARG A 199 -4.50 3.61 -10.24
CA ARG A 199 -4.32 3.89 -8.82
C ARG A 199 -4.72 5.33 -8.50
N HIS A 200 -5.78 5.49 -7.74
CA HIS A 200 -6.27 6.78 -7.27
C HIS A 200 -5.56 7.22 -5.99
N ALA A 201 -4.29 7.63 -6.12
CA ALA A 201 -3.52 8.24 -5.04
C ALA A 201 -3.37 9.77 -5.27
N PRO A 202 -3.45 10.58 -4.19
CA PRO A 202 -3.28 12.03 -4.28
C PRO A 202 -1.83 12.44 -4.51
N LYS A 203 -0.87 11.62 -4.08
CA LYS A 203 0.57 11.85 -4.28
C LYS A 203 1.05 10.99 -5.44
N ARG A 204 1.47 11.64 -6.52
CA ARG A 204 1.75 10.98 -7.80
C ARG A 204 3.18 11.16 -8.26
N VAL A 205 3.69 10.13 -8.91
CA VAL A 205 4.92 10.16 -9.72
C VAL A 205 4.52 10.45 -11.17
N ARG A 206 5.21 11.36 -11.85
CA ARG A 206 4.99 11.69 -13.27
C ARG A 206 6.28 11.98 -14.02
N ASP A 207 6.34 11.63 -15.29
CA ASP A 207 7.46 12.02 -16.15
C ASP A 207 7.33 13.48 -16.58
N VAL A 208 8.47 14.15 -16.68
CA VAL A 208 8.64 15.47 -17.30
C VAL A 208 9.90 15.47 -18.16
N PRO A 209 10.08 16.42 -19.08
CA PRO A 209 11.30 16.48 -19.90
C PRO A 209 12.60 16.44 -19.09
N ASP A 210 12.60 17.06 -17.90
CA ASP A 210 13.78 17.19 -17.05
C ASP A 210 13.96 16.02 -16.05
N GLY A 211 13.10 14.99 -16.09
CA GLY A 211 13.17 13.83 -15.20
C GLY A 211 11.81 13.36 -14.69
N VAL A 212 11.72 13.12 -13.38
CA VAL A 212 10.52 12.56 -12.74
C VAL A 212 10.10 13.47 -11.58
N LEU A 213 8.86 13.94 -11.61
CA LEU A 213 8.29 14.76 -10.54
C LEU A 213 7.41 13.93 -9.59
N CYS A 214 7.53 14.23 -8.31
CA CYS A 214 6.60 13.79 -7.26
C CYS A 214 5.72 14.96 -6.86
N SER A 215 4.41 14.83 -7.05
CA SER A 215 3.47 15.95 -6.90
C SER A 215 2.26 15.57 -6.07
N LEU A 216 1.66 16.55 -5.39
CA LEU A 216 0.28 16.48 -4.92
C LEU A 216 -0.67 16.78 -6.09
N TRP A 217 -1.73 15.99 -6.22
CA TRP A 217 -2.73 16.11 -7.27
C TRP A 217 -4.13 16.20 -6.69
N ALA A 218 -4.95 17.05 -7.30
CA ALA A 218 -6.39 17.09 -7.14
C ALA A 218 -7.01 17.71 -8.40
N LEU A 219 -8.29 17.43 -8.68
CA LEU A 219 -9.03 17.95 -9.83
C LEU A 219 -8.35 17.62 -11.17
N GLY A 220 -7.74 16.43 -11.26
CA GLY A 220 -7.02 15.99 -12.46
C GLY A 220 -5.80 16.82 -12.84
N ARG A 221 -5.29 17.68 -11.95
CA ARG A 221 -4.12 18.54 -12.18
C ARG A 221 -3.13 18.47 -11.02
N PRO A 222 -1.82 18.70 -11.26
CA PRO A 222 -0.87 18.88 -10.18
C PRO A 222 -1.20 20.18 -9.42
N LEU A 223 -1.16 20.10 -8.09
CA LEU A 223 -1.30 21.26 -7.20
C LEU A 223 0.06 21.76 -6.72
N GLU A 224 0.92 20.84 -6.28
CA GLU A 224 2.24 21.13 -5.71
C GLU A 224 3.23 20.10 -6.23
N ASP A 225 4.41 20.53 -6.68
CA ASP A 225 5.54 19.65 -6.95
C ASP A 225 6.44 19.64 -5.72
N HIS A 226 6.84 18.46 -5.26
CA HIS A 226 7.59 18.28 -4.01
C HIS A 226 9.01 17.78 -4.26
N LEU A 227 9.23 16.96 -5.29
CA LEU A 227 10.55 16.39 -5.60
C LEU A 227 10.75 16.36 -7.10
N LEU A 228 11.97 16.64 -7.55
CA LEU A 228 12.46 16.31 -8.88
C LEU A 228 13.56 15.26 -8.77
N LEU A 229 13.38 14.16 -9.49
CA LEU A 229 14.32 13.05 -9.59
C LEU A 229 14.86 12.91 -11.01
N SER A 230 16.03 12.28 -11.17
CA SER A 230 16.47 11.75 -12.46
C SER A 230 15.54 10.61 -12.93
N PRO A 231 15.53 10.29 -14.24
CA PRO A 231 14.88 9.06 -14.75
C PRO A 231 15.37 7.78 -14.05
N GLU A 232 16.60 7.81 -13.55
CA GLU A 232 17.27 6.74 -12.83
C GLU A 232 16.85 6.62 -11.37
N GLY A 233 16.13 7.62 -10.83
CA GLY A 233 15.61 7.64 -9.46
C GLY A 233 16.47 8.42 -8.45
N ASP A 234 17.47 9.17 -8.89
CA ASP A 234 18.30 10.00 -8.01
C ASP A 234 17.60 11.31 -7.69
N LEU A 235 17.56 11.71 -6.42
CA LEU A 235 17.02 13.01 -6.03
C LEU A 235 17.88 14.15 -6.59
N ARG A 236 17.28 15.03 -7.38
CA ARG A 236 17.91 16.25 -7.90
C ARG A 236 17.58 17.46 -7.03
N HIS A 237 16.29 17.65 -6.72
CA HIS A 237 15.82 18.75 -5.91
C HIS A 237 14.66 18.35 -5.03
N VAL A 238 14.69 18.82 -3.78
CA VAL A 238 13.49 18.98 -2.95
C VAL A 238 12.88 20.32 -3.33
N LEU A 239 11.62 20.31 -3.75
CA LEU A 239 10.89 21.49 -4.18
C LEU A 239 10.04 21.95 -3.01
N GLU A 240 10.40 23.09 -2.42
CA GLU A 240 9.68 23.67 -1.29
C GLU A 240 8.26 24.05 -1.71
N PRO A 241 7.20 23.45 -1.12
CA PRO A 241 5.84 23.86 -1.42
C PRO A 241 5.62 25.28 -0.94
N VAL A 242 4.93 26.10 -1.74
CA VAL A 242 4.55 27.46 -1.31
C VAL A 242 3.71 27.33 -0.03
N ALA A 243 4.16 27.98 1.06
CA ALA A 243 3.41 28.01 2.30
C ALA A 243 2.05 28.66 2.02
N ALA A 244 0.97 27.92 2.30
CA ALA A 244 -0.37 28.47 2.17
C ALA A 244 -0.76 29.06 3.52
N ASP A 245 -0.90 30.38 3.59
CA ASP A 245 -1.27 31.08 4.80
C ASP A 245 -2.71 30.79 5.22
N GLY A 246 -2.93 30.51 6.51
CA GLY A 246 -4.25 30.45 7.13
C GLY A 246 -4.42 29.32 8.15
N ALA A 247 -5.40 29.48 9.04
CA ALA A 247 -5.73 28.48 10.06
C ALA A 247 -6.59 27.34 9.47
N SER A 248 -6.33 26.12 9.94
CA SER A 248 -7.24 24.99 9.71
C SER A 248 -8.62 25.28 10.30
N ARG A 249 -9.68 24.86 9.60
CA ARG A 249 -11.06 24.97 10.05
C ARG A 249 -11.73 23.60 10.03
N PRO A 250 -12.68 23.29 10.93
CA PRO A 250 -13.44 22.05 10.84
C PRO A 250 -14.20 21.93 9.51
N ILE A 251 -14.31 20.72 8.98
CA ILE A 251 -15.16 20.42 7.83
C ILE A 251 -16.61 20.21 8.31
N ALA A 252 -17.59 20.78 7.61
CA ALA A 252 -19.00 20.60 7.94
C ALA A 252 -19.41 19.10 7.88
N PRO A 253 -20.29 18.62 8.78
CA PRO A 253 -20.68 17.21 8.83
C PRO A 253 -21.20 16.66 7.50
N GLU A 254 -21.94 17.46 6.73
CA GLU A 254 -22.50 17.09 5.43
C GLU A 254 -21.39 16.82 4.42
N ILE A 255 -20.36 17.68 4.38
CA ILE A 255 -19.20 17.52 3.51
C ILE A 255 -18.47 16.22 3.85
N ARG A 256 -18.27 15.94 5.14
CA ARG A 256 -17.64 14.70 5.59
C ARG A 256 -18.42 13.45 5.16
N VAL A 257 -19.76 13.48 5.24
CA VAL A 257 -20.62 12.38 4.76
C VAL A 257 -20.48 12.20 3.26
N GLY A 258 -20.48 13.29 2.48
CA GLY A 258 -20.28 13.23 1.03
C GLY A 258 -18.91 12.68 0.63
N VAL A 259 -17.85 13.07 1.35
CA VAL A 259 -16.50 12.52 1.15
C VAL A 259 -16.48 11.02 1.42
N ALA A 260 -17.04 10.58 2.54
CA ALA A 260 -17.12 9.16 2.88
C ALA A 260 -17.85 8.37 1.80
N ALA A 261 -18.97 8.90 1.30
CA ALA A 261 -19.74 8.30 0.21
C ALA A 261 -18.94 8.23 -1.11
N ALA A 262 -18.18 9.27 -1.46
CA ALA A 262 -17.32 9.26 -2.64
C ALA A 262 -16.19 8.23 -2.52
N VAL A 263 -15.56 8.12 -1.35
CA VAL A 263 -14.52 7.10 -1.09
C VAL A 263 -15.13 5.70 -1.15
N ALA A 264 -16.27 5.47 -0.51
CA ALA A 264 -16.96 4.19 -0.52
C ALA A 264 -17.36 3.75 -1.94
N ALA A 265 -17.90 4.68 -2.74
CA ALA A 265 -18.28 4.41 -4.13
C ALA A 265 -17.07 4.10 -5.04
N GLY A 266 -15.90 4.65 -4.72
CA GLY A 266 -14.65 4.39 -5.45
C GLY A 266 -13.81 3.23 -4.91
N SER A 267 -14.27 2.53 -3.86
CA SER A 267 -13.57 1.41 -3.23
C SER A 267 -14.27 0.09 -3.51
N ALA A 268 -13.64 -1.05 -3.17
CA ALA A 268 -14.30 -2.35 -3.23
C ALA A 268 -15.59 -2.36 -2.38
N ALA A 269 -16.69 -2.91 -2.90
CA ALA A 269 -18.00 -2.92 -2.24
C ALA A 269 -17.98 -3.42 -0.78
N PRO A 270 -17.20 -4.47 -0.42
CA PRO A 270 -17.03 -4.90 0.97
C PRO A 270 -16.49 -3.84 1.94
N LEU A 271 -15.76 -2.83 1.47
CA LEU A 271 -15.17 -1.79 2.33
C LEU A 271 -16.14 -0.64 2.62
N ALA A 272 -17.25 -0.51 1.88
CA ALA A 272 -18.12 0.66 1.95
C ALA A 272 -18.61 0.97 3.37
N SER A 273 -19.17 -0.03 4.06
CA SER A 273 -19.67 0.16 5.43
C SER A 273 -18.56 0.52 6.43
N ALA A 274 -17.37 -0.09 6.27
CA ALA A 274 -16.23 0.20 7.15
C ALA A 274 -15.68 1.61 6.92
N ILE A 275 -15.67 2.10 5.67
CA ILE A 275 -15.29 3.47 5.31
C ILE A 275 -16.26 4.48 5.93
N GLU A 276 -17.57 4.24 5.85
CA GLU A 276 -18.59 5.10 6.44
C GLU A 276 -18.47 5.17 7.97
N ASP A 277 -18.21 4.03 8.63
CA ASP A 277 -17.96 3.95 10.07
C ASP A 277 -16.73 4.76 10.49
N VAL A 278 -15.61 4.59 9.77
CA VAL A 278 -14.38 5.34 10.02
C VAL A 278 -14.62 6.82 9.86
N ALA A 279 -15.26 7.25 8.77
CA ALA A 279 -15.51 8.66 8.50
C ALA A 279 -16.33 9.34 9.61
N ARG A 280 -17.25 8.63 10.26
CA ARG A 280 -18.00 9.17 11.42
C ARG A 280 -17.12 9.40 12.65
N ALA A 281 -16.08 8.58 12.83
CA ALA A 281 -15.17 8.64 13.98
C ALA A 281 -14.01 9.63 13.79
N VAL A 282 -13.76 10.11 12.57
CA VAL A 282 -12.64 11.03 12.28
C VAL A 282 -13.10 12.48 12.33
N ALA A 283 -12.37 13.30 13.11
CA ALA A 283 -12.42 14.75 13.01
C ALA A 283 -11.59 15.17 11.79
N LEU A 284 -12.25 15.75 10.79
CA LEU A 284 -11.58 16.27 9.60
C LEU A 284 -11.49 17.79 9.70
N GLU A 285 -10.29 18.31 9.45
CA GLU A 285 -10.03 19.74 9.33
C GLU A 285 -9.59 20.07 7.90
N ARG A 286 -10.04 21.22 7.41
CA ARG A 286 -9.60 21.83 6.16
C ARG A 286 -8.52 22.86 6.45
N GLY A 287 -7.31 22.63 5.96
CA GLY A 287 -6.25 23.65 5.92
C GLY A 287 -6.45 24.63 4.75
N PRO A 288 -5.64 25.71 4.66
CA PRO A 288 -5.67 26.66 3.55
C PRO A 288 -5.57 25.99 2.17
N ARG A 289 -4.81 24.89 2.08
CA ARG A 289 -4.65 24.07 0.87
C ARG A 289 -5.89 23.24 0.51
N ALA A 290 -6.69 22.83 1.50
CA ALA A 290 -7.96 22.17 1.24
C ALA A 290 -8.98 23.13 0.60
N THR A 291 -8.86 24.44 0.83
CA THR A 291 -9.67 25.48 0.15
C THR A 291 -9.41 25.53 -1.36
N LEU A 292 -8.21 25.14 -1.83
CA LEU A 292 -7.92 24.99 -3.26
C LEU A 292 -8.44 23.67 -3.85
N ALA A 293 -8.58 22.63 -3.02
CA ALA A 293 -9.20 21.35 -3.39
C ALA A 293 -10.74 21.36 -3.26
N LEU A 294 -11.31 22.44 -2.70
CA LEU A 294 -12.73 22.59 -2.35
C LEU A 294 -13.67 22.88 -3.54
N ALA A 295 -13.27 22.55 -4.77
CA ALA A 295 -14.17 22.65 -5.93
C ALA A 295 -15.00 21.37 -6.17
N ALA A 296 -14.67 20.21 -5.56
CA ALA A 296 -15.44 18.98 -5.72
C ALA A 296 -15.21 17.94 -4.61
N ILE A 297 -16.27 17.25 -4.18
CA ILE A 297 -16.25 16.21 -3.13
C ILE A 297 -15.49 14.97 -3.50
N VAL A 298 -15.53 14.59 -4.78
CA VAL A 298 -14.78 13.45 -5.31
C VAL A 298 -13.29 13.62 -5.04
N GLU A 299 -12.78 14.85 -5.08
CA GLU A 299 -11.36 15.14 -4.89
C GLU A 299 -10.94 15.10 -3.42
N LEU A 300 -11.80 15.56 -2.51
CA LEU A 300 -11.61 15.30 -1.08
C LEU A 300 -11.64 13.79 -0.82
N GLY A 301 -12.47 13.04 -1.55
CA GLY A 301 -12.45 11.58 -1.54
C GLY A 301 -11.12 11.00 -2.01
N VAL A 302 -10.52 11.52 -3.07
CA VAL A 302 -9.17 11.10 -3.52
C VAL A 302 -8.10 11.44 -2.47
N LEU A 303 -8.14 12.63 -1.88
CA LEU A 303 -7.18 13.09 -0.87
C LEU A 303 -7.24 12.27 0.43
N LEU A 304 -8.45 11.97 0.90
CA LEU A 304 -8.68 11.28 2.18
C LEU A 304 -8.87 9.76 2.02
N GLY A 305 -9.02 9.28 0.78
CA GLY A 305 -9.40 7.91 0.49
C GLY A 305 -8.38 6.88 0.98
N ASP A 306 -7.08 7.15 0.82
CA ASP A 306 -6.03 6.25 1.32
C ASP A 306 -6.09 6.09 2.84
N GLU A 307 -6.34 7.17 3.57
CA GLU A 307 -6.46 7.15 5.03
C GLU A 307 -7.70 6.36 5.48
N PHE A 308 -8.86 6.62 4.84
CA PHE A 308 -10.10 5.91 5.14
C PHE A 308 -10.01 4.43 4.80
N ARG A 309 -9.48 4.07 3.62
CA ARG A 309 -9.27 2.68 3.20
C ARG A 309 -8.32 1.97 4.16
N SER A 310 -7.19 2.58 4.51
CA SER A 310 -6.22 2.01 5.45
C SER A 310 -6.85 1.69 6.81
N ARG A 311 -7.61 2.62 7.39
CA ARG A 311 -8.30 2.39 8.68
C ARG A 311 -9.42 1.37 8.59
N ALA A 312 -10.20 1.39 7.52
CA ALA A 312 -11.26 0.42 7.26
C ALA A 312 -10.68 -1.00 7.17
N GLN A 313 -9.55 -1.14 6.45
CA GLN A 313 -8.83 -2.40 6.31
C GLN A 313 -8.19 -2.86 7.61
N ALA A 314 -7.59 -1.96 8.40
CA ALA A 314 -7.08 -2.28 9.72
C ALA A 314 -8.18 -2.78 10.67
N ARG A 315 -9.37 -2.15 10.62
CA ARG A 315 -10.53 -2.58 11.40
C ARG A 315 -11.05 -3.94 10.95
N LEU A 316 -11.09 -4.20 9.64
CA LEU A 316 -11.44 -5.50 9.08
C LEU A 316 -10.43 -6.58 9.51
N ALA A 317 -9.14 -6.30 9.39
CA ALA A 317 -8.07 -7.24 9.76
C ALA A 317 -8.05 -7.60 11.26
N ALA A 318 -8.65 -6.78 12.12
CA ALA A 318 -8.79 -7.04 13.55
C ALA A 318 -9.98 -7.94 13.91
N LEU A 319 -10.87 -8.25 12.97
CA LEU A 319 -12.01 -9.15 13.21
C LEU A 319 -11.56 -10.63 13.27
N PRO A 320 -12.34 -11.52 13.89
CA PRO A 320 -12.11 -12.96 13.78
C PRO A 320 -12.15 -13.46 12.32
N PRO A 321 -11.39 -14.53 11.97
CA PRO A 321 -11.32 -15.08 10.61
C PRO A 321 -12.65 -15.23 9.87
N GLU A 322 -13.64 -15.78 10.56
CA GLU A 322 -14.98 -16.03 10.04
C GLU A 322 -15.78 -14.74 9.80
N ALA A 323 -15.58 -13.71 10.64
CA ALA A 323 -16.19 -12.39 10.45
C ALA A 323 -15.51 -11.60 9.31
N GLN A 324 -14.19 -11.78 9.13
CA GLN A 324 -13.49 -11.22 7.97
C GLN A 324 -13.99 -11.84 6.68
N ALA A 325 -14.10 -13.17 6.63
CA ALA A 325 -14.61 -13.90 5.48
C ALA A 325 -16.05 -13.49 5.13
N ALA A 326 -16.92 -13.35 6.14
CA ALA A 326 -18.28 -12.87 5.95
C ALA A 326 -18.35 -11.43 5.41
N ALA A 327 -17.50 -10.54 5.93
CA ALA A 327 -17.43 -9.14 5.48
C ALA A 327 -16.88 -9.02 4.06
N LEU A 328 -15.97 -9.91 3.66
CA LEU A 328 -15.34 -9.93 2.33
C LEU A 328 -16.13 -10.74 1.29
N ASP A 329 -17.22 -11.44 1.65
CA ASP A 329 -17.99 -12.25 0.71
C ASP A 329 -18.68 -11.35 -0.35
N PRO A 330 -18.25 -11.41 -1.63
CA PRO A 330 -18.81 -10.58 -2.68
C PRO A 330 -20.29 -10.91 -2.97
N ARG A 331 -20.79 -12.07 -2.52
CA ARG A 331 -22.21 -12.45 -2.65
C ARG A 331 -23.10 -11.88 -1.53
N GLY A 332 -22.51 -11.41 -0.43
CA GLY A 332 -23.24 -10.92 0.74
C GLY A 332 -23.59 -9.44 0.71
N THR A 333 -22.86 -8.62 -0.07
CA THR A 333 -23.05 -7.17 -0.13
C THR A 333 -23.27 -6.72 -1.58
N PRO A 334 -24.52 -6.66 -2.07
CA PRO A 334 -24.79 -6.10 -3.39
C PRO A 334 -24.35 -4.62 -3.43
N PRO A 335 -23.86 -4.12 -4.58
CA PRO A 335 -23.59 -2.70 -4.73
C PRO A 335 -24.84 -1.88 -4.40
N SER A 336 -24.68 -0.75 -3.70
CA SER A 336 -25.76 0.17 -3.36
C SER A 336 -26.44 0.65 -4.67
N THR A 337 -27.57 0.06 -5.01
CA THR A 337 -28.44 0.51 -6.11
C THR A 337 -29.45 1.55 -5.64
N ASP A 338 -29.50 1.84 -4.33
CA ASP A 338 -30.44 2.78 -3.73
C ASP A 338 -30.10 4.25 -4.01
N GLY A 339 -28.98 4.54 -4.68
CA GLY A 339 -28.52 5.90 -5.01
C GLY A 339 -28.14 6.72 -3.77
N ARG A 340 -27.95 6.07 -2.61
CA ARG A 340 -27.62 6.74 -1.35
C ARG A 340 -26.31 7.51 -1.44
N HIS A 341 -25.27 6.91 -2.01
CA HIS A 341 -23.99 7.59 -2.19
C HIS A 341 -24.12 8.80 -3.12
N ALA A 342 -24.87 8.69 -4.22
CA ALA A 342 -25.11 9.81 -5.13
C ALA A 342 -25.82 10.99 -4.43
N ARG A 343 -26.84 10.71 -3.61
CA ARG A 343 -27.53 11.74 -2.82
C ARG A 343 -26.64 12.37 -1.74
N ALA A 344 -25.85 11.55 -1.05
CA ALA A 344 -24.89 12.03 -0.05
C ALA A 344 -23.83 12.94 -0.68
N ILE A 345 -23.30 12.57 -1.85
CA ILE A 345 -22.36 13.39 -2.61
C ILE A 345 -23.03 14.69 -3.06
N ALA A 346 -24.25 14.64 -3.61
CA ALA A 346 -24.97 15.83 -4.06
C ALA A 346 -25.26 16.84 -2.93
N GLY A 347 -25.84 16.40 -1.81
CA GLY A 347 -26.14 17.29 -0.68
C GLY A 347 -24.89 17.89 -0.04
N ALA A 348 -23.78 17.17 -0.12
CA ALA A 348 -22.50 17.66 0.34
C ALA A 348 -21.90 18.70 -0.63
N ILE A 349 -22.10 18.58 -1.95
CA ILE A 349 -21.72 19.61 -2.94
C ILE A 349 -22.48 20.91 -2.63
N GLU A 350 -23.78 20.81 -2.34
CA GLU A 350 -24.59 21.98 -1.94
C GLU A 350 -24.11 22.63 -0.63
N ALA A 351 -23.68 21.83 0.34
CA ALA A 351 -23.05 22.34 1.57
C ALA A 351 -21.73 23.06 1.28
N LEU A 352 -20.94 22.56 0.32
CA LEU A 352 -19.70 23.18 -0.14
C LEU A 352 -19.94 24.56 -0.74
N LEU A 353 -20.91 24.65 -1.66
CA LEU A 353 -21.26 25.89 -2.35
C LEU A 353 -21.70 26.98 -1.36
N ARG A 354 -22.41 26.60 -0.29
CA ARG A 354 -22.78 27.51 0.80
C ARG A 354 -21.58 27.97 1.64
N ASP A 355 -20.62 27.09 1.91
CA ASP A 355 -19.44 27.41 2.75
C ASP A 355 -18.39 28.26 2.02
N VAL A 356 -18.33 28.18 0.69
CA VAL A 356 -17.39 28.95 -0.16
C VAL A 356 -17.94 30.36 -0.52
N GLY A 357 -19.20 30.64 -0.19
CA GLY A 357 -19.82 31.95 -0.38
C GLY A 357 -20.32 32.21 -1.79
N ALA A 358 -21.22 31.34 -2.28
CA ALA A 358 -22.17 31.68 -3.34
C ALA A 358 -23.41 32.39 -2.78
#